data_AF-A0A5R8QAQ6-F1
#
_entry.id   AF-A0A5R8QAQ6-F1
#
_cell.length_a   1.000
_cell.length_b   1.000
_cell.length_c   1.000
_cell.angle_alpha   90.00
_cell.angle_beta   90.00
_cell.angle_gamma   90.00
#
_symmetry.space_group_name_H-M   'P 1'
#
loop_
_entity.id
_entity.type
_entity.pdbx_description
1 polymer ?
#
loop_
_entity_poly.entity_id
_entity_poly.type
_entity_poly.pdbx_seq_one_letter_code
_entity_poly.pdbx_strand_id
1 'polypeptide(L)'
;MLVISENLRRADLTKLERDEQIAEWIRLAEKKGAGEKPSQLATVSKGGRGNEGGVRAAARELHIDKDDAHRATKVASLSDEAKRAAREVGLDNKRSVLLKASREEDSDKQAEAIRKAAAQKAARKEPKVAADPLTDELAAECQVARLMDAWNAAGPDTRSEFSFLGLGLGNDHRSRLPH
;
A
#
# COMPACT_ATOMS: atom_id res chain seq x y z
N MET A 1 9.41 -25.50 -15.85
CA MET A 1 9.15 -24.17 -16.45
C MET A 1 7.66 -23.88 -16.62
N LEU A 2 6.85 -24.79 -17.18
CA LEU A 2 5.41 -24.53 -17.43
C LEU A 2 4.58 -24.19 -16.17
N VAL A 3 4.82 -24.87 -15.05
CA VAL A 3 4.02 -24.72 -13.81
C VAL A 3 4.05 -23.30 -13.23
N ILE A 4 5.19 -22.61 -13.22
CA ILE A 4 5.29 -21.23 -12.68
C ILE A 4 4.55 -20.25 -13.60
N SER A 5 4.75 -20.38 -14.93
CA SER A 5 4.09 -19.53 -15.93
C SER A 5 2.57 -19.74 -16.01
N GLU A 6 2.10 -20.95 -15.66
CA GLU A 6 0.69 -21.32 -15.58
C GLU A 6 0.05 -20.82 -14.27
N ASN A 7 0.75 -20.97 -13.14
CA ASN A 7 0.29 -20.46 -11.84
C ASN A 7 0.17 -18.94 -11.81
N LEU A 8 1.12 -18.22 -12.43
CA LEU A 8 1.04 -16.76 -12.60
C LEU A 8 -0.22 -16.34 -13.41
N ARG A 9 -0.71 -17.22 -14.28
CA ARG A 9 -1.85 -17.01 -15.19
C ARG A 9 -3.21 -17.41 -14.59
N ARG A 10 -3.24 -18.27 -13.55
CA ARG A 10 -4.47 -18.75 -12.87
C ARG A 10 -5.08 -17.78 -11.84
N ALA A 11 -4.47 -16.62 -11.61
CA ALA A 11 -5.03 -15.46 -10.90
C ALA A 11 -5.26 -15.48 -9.37
N ASP A 12 -5.08 -16.60 -8.64
CA ASP A 12 -5.35 -16.65 -7.19
C ASP A 12 -4.14 -16.41 -6.26
N LEU A 13 -3.06 -15.77 -6.75
CA LEU A 13 -1.86 -15.53 -5.94
C LEU A 13 -1.98 -14.22 -5.15
N THR A 14 -1.68 -14.30 -3.85
CA THR A 14 -1.41 -13.11 -3.04
C THR A 14 -0.20 -12.36 -3.59
N LYS A 15 -0.06 -11.06 -3.28
CA LYS A 15 1.14 -10.31 -3.72
C LYS A 15 2.44 -10.90 -3.19
N LEU A 16 2.44 -11.42 -1.96
CA LEU A 16 3.57 -12.14 -1.40
C LEU A 16 3.95 -13.35 -2.27
N GLU A 17 3.00 -14.21 -2.60
CA GLU A 17 3.27 -15.42 -3.39
C GLU A 17 3.68 -15.10 -4.84
N ARG A 18 3.08 -14.07 -5.44
CA ARG A 18 3.52 -13.57 -6.74
C ARG A 18 4.98 -13.09 -6.67
N ASP A 19 5.35 -12.32 -5.65
CA ASP A 19 6.71 -11.83 -5.47
C ASP A 19 7.71 -12.98 -5.24
N GLU A 20 7.32 -14.02 -4.51
CA GLU A 20 8.13 -15.23 -4.34
C GLU A 20 8.35 -15.99 -5.66
N GLN A 21 7.30 -16.12 -6.48
CA GLN A 21 7.42 -16.77 -7.80
C GLN A 21 8.29 -15.96 -8.76
N ILE A 22 8.17 -14.63 -8.76
CA ILE A 22 9.03 -13.74 -9.57
C ILE A 22 10.48 -13.87 -9.11
N ALA A 23 10.75 -13.88 -7.80
CA ALA A 23 12.10 -14.05 -7.27
C ALA A 23 12.71 -15.41 -7.64
N GLU A 24 11.91 -16.48 -7.59
CA GLU A 24 12.36 -17.81 -8.03
C GLU A 24 12.62 -17.83 -9.55
N TRP A 25 11.80 -17.14 -10.35
CA TRP A 25 12.06 -16.99 -11.78
C TRP A 25 13.38 -16.28 -12.06
N ILE A 26 13.67 -15.19 -11.34
CA ILE A 26 14.94 -14.46 -11.42
C ILE A 26 16.11 -15.40 -11.11
N ARG A 27 16.03 -16.16 -10.02
CA ARG A 27 17.06 -17.14 -9.62
C ARG A 27 17.30 -18.19 -10.71
N LEU A 28 16.23 -18.72 -11.31
CA LEU A 28 16.32 -19.69 -12.39
C LEU A 28 16.91 -19.08 -13.67
N ALA A 29 16.54 -17.85 -14.01
CA ALA A 29 17.09 -17.12 -15.15
C ALA A 29 18.60 -16.84 -14.98
N GLU A 30 19.04 -16.52 -13.76
CA GLU A 30 20.48 -16.40 -13.44
C GLU A 30 21.20 -17.74 -13.63
N LYS A 31 20.64 -18.83 -13.10
CA LYS A 31 21.23 -20.16 -13.22
C LYS A 31 21.35 -20.59 -14.68
N LYS A 32 20.34 -20.30 -15.51
CA LYS A 32 20.36 -20.60 -16.96
C LYS A 32 21.39 -19.74 -17.70
N GLY A 33 21.43 -18.44 -17.43
CA GLY A 33 22.40 -17.51 -18.04
C GLY A 33 23.85 -17.71 -17.57
N ALA A 34 24.06 -18.32 -16.41
CA ALA A 34 25.38 -18.71 -15.90
C ALA A 34 25.90 -20.02 -16.52
N GLY A 35 25.00 -20.95 -16.90
CA GLY A 35 25.36 -22.22 -17.54
C GLY A 35 25.72 -22.10 -19.03
N GLU A 36 25.26 -21.07 -19.72
CA GLU A 36 25.54 -20.82 -21.15
C GLU A 36 26.82 -19.98 -21.40
N LYS A 37 27.48 -19.48 -20.36
CA LYS A 37 28.75 -18.75 -20.51
C LYS A 37 29.92 -19.74 -20.40
N PRO A 38 30.78 -19.91 -21.43
CA PRO A 38 31.97 -20.72 -21.30
C PRO A 38 32.86 -20.12 -20.21
N SER A 39 33.44 -21.02 -19.41
CA SER A 39 34.26 -20.75 -18.23
C SER A 39 35.23 -19.58 -18.41
N GLN A 40 34.93 -18.44 -17.78
CA GLN A 40 36.00 -17.59 -17.28
C GLN A 40 36.24 -17.97 -15.81
N LEU A 41 37.22 -18.87 -15.66
CA LEU A 41 37.92 -19.21 -14.43
C LEU A 41 38.61 -17.96 -13.88
N ALA A 42 37.86 -17.07 -13.24
CA ALA A 42 38.40 -16.07 -12.34
C ALA A 42 37.25 -15.58 -11.45
N THR A 43 37.27 -16.05 -10.20
CA THR A 43 36.64 -15.48 -9.01
C THR A 43 35.54 -14.47 -9.31
N VAL A 44 34.30 -14.94 -9.48
CA VAL A 44 33.13 -14.05 -9.43
C VAL A 44 33.10 -13.50 -8.00
N SER A 45 33.55 -12.27 -7.84
CA SER A 45 33.38 -11.52 -6.61
C SER A 45 31.91 -11.60 -6.20
N LYS A 46 31.65 -11.75 -4.90
CA LYS A 46 30.32 -11.73 -4.27
C LYS A 46 29.60 -10.37 -4.42
N GLY A 47 29.83 -9.63 -5.51
CA GLY A 47 29.41 -8.25 -5.71
C GLY A 47 28.85 -7.98 -7.10
N GLY A 48 27.53 -7.82 -7.17
CA GLY A 48 26.91 -6.77 -7.97
C GLY A 48 26.41 -7.10 -9.37
N ARG A 49 27.14 -7.86 -10.20
CA ARG A 49 26.82 -7.92 -11.66
C ARG A 49 26.06 -9.16 -12.13
N GLY A 50 26.04 -10.23 -11.34
CA GLY A 50 25.29 -11.46 -11.67
C GLY A 50 23.77 -11.26 -11.62
N ASN A 51 23.30 -10.58 -10.57
CA ASN A 51 21.86 -10.45 -10.31
C ASN A 51 21.14 -9.54 -11.32
N GLU A 52 21.84 -8.55 -11.86
CA GLU A 52 21.23 -7.65 -12.85
C GLU A 52 20.89 -8.37 -14.17
N GLY A 53 21.60 -9.44 -14.51
CA GLY A 53 21.28 -10.30 -15.64
C GLY A 53 19.95 -11.05 -15.44
N GLY A 54 19.78 -11.65 -14.26
CA GLY A 54 18.56 -12.37 -13.87
C GLY A 54 17.32 -11.50 -13.86
N VAL A 55 17.41 -10.34 -13.20
CA VAL A 55 16.31 -9.39 -13.07
C VAL A 55 15.84 -8.90 -14.45
N ARG A 56 16.78 -8.54 -15.35
CA ARG A 56 16.42 -8.08 -16.70
C ARG A 56 15.85 -9.20 -17.56
N ALA A 57 16.36 -10.43 -17.44
CA ALA A 57 15.82 -11.59 -18.15
C ALA A 57 14.39 -11.89 -17.70
N ALA A 58 14.16 -11.95 -16.39
CA ALA A 58 12.84 -12.16 -15.81
C ALA A 58 11.84 -11.05 -16.18
N ALA A 59 12.26 -9.78 -16.13
CA ALA A 59 11.41 -8.65 -16.51
C ALA A 59 10.91 -8.76 -17.96
N ARG A 60 11.80 -9.15 -18.89
CA ARG A 60 11.45 -9.34 -20.31
C ARG A 60 10.50 -10.50 -20.52
N GLU A 61 10.76 -11.63 -19.86
CA GLU A 61 10.01 -12.87 -20.04
C GLU A 61 8.64 -12.84 -19.37
N LEU A 62 8.54 -12.22 -18.19
CA LEU A 62 7.29 -12.05 -17.45
C LEU A 62 6.53 -10.77 -17.86
N HIS A 63 7.09 -9.96 -18.77
CA HIS A 63 6.54 -8.67 -19.20
C HIS A 63 6.21 -7.73 -18.03
N ILE A 64 7.09 -7.69 -17.03
CA ILE A 64 6.98 -6.81 -15.85
C ILE A 64 8.05 -5.73 -15.89
N ASP A 65 7.81 -4.65 -15.14
CA ASP A 65 8.78 -3.58 -15.00
C ASP A 65 10.02 -4.03 -14.20
N LYS A 66 11.17 -3.43 -14.48
CA LYS A 66 12.43 -3.76 -13.78
C LYS A 66 12.35 -3.45 -12.28
N ASP A 67 11.72 -2.35 -11.90
CA ASP A 67 11.54 -1.99 -10.48
C ASP A 67 10.56 -2.96 -9.80
N ASP A 68 9.59 -3.47 -10.55
CA ASP A 68 8.67 -4.50 -10.06
C ASP A 68 9.40 -5.80 -9.71
N ALA A 69 10.30 -6.23 -10.60
CA ALA A 69 11.17 -7.38 -10.36
C ALA A 69 12.11 -7.16 -9.16
N HIS A 70 12.70 -5.96 -9.01
CA HIS A 70 13.52 -5.62 -7.85
C HIS A 70 12.73 -5.60 -6.54
N ARG A 71 11.50 -5.07 -6.54
CA ARG A 71 10.62 -5.10 -5.38
C ARG A 71 10.24 -6.53 -5.00
N ALA A 72 10.02 -7.40 -5.99
CA ALA A 72 9.71 -8.81 -5.75
C ALA A 72 10.85 -9.52 -5.03
N THR A 73 12.10 -9.30 -5.46
CA THR A 73 13.28 -9.84 -4.78
C THR A 73 13.36 -9.38 -3.31
N LYS A 74 13.07 -8.10 -3.03
CA LYS A 74 13.08 -7.55 -1.66
C LYS A 74 11.99 -8.14 -0.77
N VAL A 75 10.80 -8.38 -1.32
CA VAL A 75 9.70 -9.01 -0.58
C VAL A 75 9.97 -10.49 -0.35
N ALA A 76 10.50 -11.20 -1.36
CA ALA A 76 10.84 -12.61 -1.26
C ALA A 76 11.97 -12.89 -0.26
N SER A 77 12.86 -11.91 -0.01
CA SER A 77 13.94 -12.00 0.98
C SER A 77 13.51 -11.77 2.43
N LEU A 78 12.21 -11.55 2.69
CA LEU A 78 11.69 -11.55 4.06
C LEU A 78 11.94 -12.90 4.74
N SER A 79 12.12 -12.89 6.06
CA SER A 79 12.19 -14.12 6.85
C SER A 79 10.90 -14.94 6.76
N ASP A 80 11.00 -16.26 6.92
CA ASP A 80 9.83 -17.15 6.92
C ASP A 80 8.85 -16.79 8.05
N GLU A 81 9.37 -16.29 9.18
CA GLU A 81 8.58 -15.77 10.29
C GLU A 81 7.77 -14.53 9.90
N ALA A 82 8.39 -13.57 9.19
CA ALA A 82 7.71 -12.38 8.71
C ALA A 82 6.65 -12.73 7.66
N LYS A 83 6.94 -13.67 6.76
CA LYS A 83 5.98 -14.16 5.77
C LYS A 83 4.77 -14.83 6.41
N ARG A 84 5.01 -15.69 7.41
CA ARG A 84 3.94 -16.34 8.19
C ARG A 84 3.09 -15.30 8.92
N ALA A 85 3.72 -14.34 9.61
CA ALA A 85 3.01 -13.26 10.27
C ALA A 85 2.14 -12.47 9.29
N ALA A 86 2.62 -12.20 8.06
CA ALA A 86 1.82 -11.51 7.03
C ALA A 86 0.56 -12.29 6.62
N ARG A 87 0.65 -13.62 6.51
CA ARG A 87 -0.51 -14.49 6.21
C ARG A 87 -1.50 -14.51 7.37
N GLU A 88 -1.00 -14.65 8.61
CA GLU A 88 -1.84 -14.67 9.83
C GLU A 88 -2.65 -13.38 10.01
N VAL A 89 -2.05 -12.22 9.74
CA VAL A 89 -2.72 -10.91 9.91
C VAL A 89 -3.42 -10.41 8.63
N GLY A 90 -3.44 -11.21 7.55
CA GLY A 90 -4.08 -10.86 6.27
C GLY A 90 -3.46 -9.64 5.58
N LEU A 91 -2.14 -9.49 5.66
CA LEU A 91 -1.36 -8.42 5.01
C LEU A 91 -0.42 -8.93 3.89
N ASP A 92 -0.46 -10.23 3.60
CA ASP A 92 0.19 -10.89 2.46
C ASP A 92 -0.15 -10.27 1.08
N ASN A 93 -1.34 -9.67 0.92
CA ASN A 93 -1.72 -8.94 -0.28
C ASN A 93 -1.35 -7.42 -0.25
N LYS A 94 -0.63 -6.95 0.78
CA LYS A 94 -0.24 -5.54 0.96
C LYS A 94 1.26 -5.33 0.79
N ARG A 95 1.71 -5.35 -0.47
CA ARG A 95 3.13 -5.20 -0.85
C ARG A 95 3.86 -3.99 -0.24
N SER A 96 3.19 -2.85 -0.05
CA SER A 96 3.81 -1.68 0.58
C SER A 96 4.20 -1.93 2.05
N VAL A 97 3.42 -2.75 2.77
CA VAL A 97 3.74 -3.16 4.14
C VAL A 97 4.92 -4.13 4.12
N LEU A 98 4.90 -5.11 3.21
CA LEU A 98 5.98 -6.09 3.05
C LEU A 98 7.33 -5.42 2.71
N LEU A 99 7.32 -4.45 1.80
CA LEU A 99 8.51 -3.66 1.45
C LEU A 99 9.01 -2.76 2.57
N LYS A 100 8.13 -2.36 3.50
CA LYS A 100 8.55 -1.61 4.69
C LYS A 100 9.22 -2.55 5.68
N ALA A 101 8.62 -3.72 5.92
CA ALA A 101 9.19 -4.75 6.78
C ALA A 101 10.55 -5.23 6.26
N SER A 102 10.72 -5.40 4.94
CA SER A 102 11.98 -5.87 4.35
C SER A 102 13.17 -4.91 4.50
N ARG A 103 12.96 -3.71 5.05
CA ARG A 103 14.03 -2.76 5.37
C ARG A 103 14.64 -3.03 6.74
N GLU A 104 13.96 -3.78 7.59
CA GLU A 104 14.48 -4.19 8.89
C GLU A 104 15.50 -5.32 8.70
N GLU A 105 16.62 -5.22 9.41
CA GLU A 105 17.73 -6.16 9.30
C GLU A 105 17.43 -7.51 9.99
N ASP A 106 16.71 -7.48 11.12
CA ASP A 106 16.44 -8.66 11.95
C ASP A 106 15.11 -9.33 11.60
N SER A 107 15.09 -10.66 11.57
CA SER A 107 13.88 -11.45 11.28
C SER A 107 12.72 -11.15 12.23
N ASP A 108 13.00 -10.99 13.52
CA ASP A 108 12.02 -10.66 14.54
C ASP A 108 11.42 -9.27 14.32
N LYS A 109 12.25 -8.29 13.97
CA LYS A 109 11.83 -6.92 13.67
C LYS A 109 10.97 -6.87 12.40
N GLN A 110 11.27 -7.69 11.40
CA GLN A 110 10.43 -7.81 10.20
C GLN A 110 9.02 -8.31 10.56
N ALA A 111 8.91 -9.35 11.38
CA ALA A 111 7.64 -9.90 11.82
C ALA A 111 6.87 -8.92 12.73
N GLU A 112 7.57 -8.24 13.64
CA GLU A 112 6.99 -7.21 14.51
C GLU A 112 6.46 -6.01 13.70
N ALA A 113 7.21 -5.55 12.70
CA ALA A 113 6.78 -4.46 11.82
C ALA A 113 5.46 -4.79 11.11
N ILE A 114 5.27 -6.05 10.70
CA ILE A 114 4.04 -6.54 10.08
C ILE A 114 2.89 -6.56 11.11
N ARG A 115 3.12 -7.09 12.31
CA ARG A 115 2.12 -7.09 13.40
C ARG A 115 1.71 -5.67 13.80
N LYS A 116 2.68 -4.75 13.92
CA LYS A 116 2.45 -3.33 14.22
C LYS A 116 1.64 -2.65 13.12
N ALA A 117 1.92 -2.95 11.85
CA ALA A 117 1.13 -2.44 10.72
C ALA A 117 -0.33 -2.95 10.76
N ALA A 118 -0.54 -4.21 11.18
CA ALA A 118 -1.88 -4.75 11.37
C ALA A 118 -2.63 -4.03 12.50
N ALA A 119 -1.98 -3.81 13.66
CA ALA A 119 -2.55 -3.06 14.77
C ALA A 119 -2.92 -1.61 14.39
N GLN A 120 -2.04 -0.91 13.66
CA GLN A 120 -2.34 0.44 13.17
C GLN A 120 -3.52 0.46 12.19
N LYS A 121 -3.65 -0.56 11.33
CA LYS A 121 -4.79 -0.70 10.43
C LYS A 121 -6.09 -0.93 11.22
N ALA A 122 -6.04 -1.74 12.29
CA ALA A 122 -7.19 -1.97 13.15
C ALA A 122 -7.61 -0.67 13.88
N ALA A 123 -6.66 0.04 14.50
CA ALA A 123 -6.91 1.31 15.19
C ALA A 123 -7.43 2.43 14.27
N ARG A 124 -7.07 2.41 12.98
CA ARG A 124 -7.64 3.33 11.98
C ARG A 124 -9.04 2.92 11.51
N LYS A 125 -9.38 1.63 11.62
CA LYS A 125 -10.67 1.08 11.18
C LYS A 125 -11.74 1.25 12.25
N GLU A 126 -11.36 1.28 13.52
CA GLU A 126 -12.25 1.80 14.56
C GLU A 126 -12.67 3.22 14.16
N PRO A 127 -13.98 3.51 14.05
CA PRO A 127 -14.39 4.88 13.90
C PRO A 127 -13.81 5.60 15.11
N LYS A 128 -12.99 6.64 14.86
CA LYS A 128 -12.80 7.66 15.88
C LYS A 128 -14.21 8.13 16.15
N VAL A 129 -14.81 7.66 17.24
CA VAL A 129 -16.09 8.14 17.73
C VAL A 129 -15.89 9.64 17.72
N ALA A 130 -16.57 10.33 16.79
CA ALA A 130 -16.58 11.77 16.82
C ALA A 130 -17.01 12.08 18.25
N ALA A 131 -16.14 12.74 19.02
CA ALA A 131 -16.40 13.03 20.42
C ALA A 131 -17.85 13.51 20.48
N ASP A 132 -18.69 12.75 21.18
CA ASP A 132 -20.13 13.01 21.18
C ASP A 132 -20.27 14.43 21.73
N PRO A 133 -20.71 15.40 20.90
CA PRO A 133 -20.68 16.81 21.26
C PRO A 133 -21.59 17.11 22.46
N LEU A 134 -22.42 16.15 22.88
CA LEU A 134 -23.24 16.23 24.08
C LEU A 134 -22.50 15.87 25.37
N THR A 135 -21.32 15.24 25.29
CA THR A 135 -20.58 14.72 26.47
C THR A 135 -19.17 15.31 26.63
N ASP A 136 -18.65 15.96 25.60
CA ASP A 136 -17.35 16.66 25.63
C ASP A 136 -17.53 18.10 25.15
N GLU A 137 -17.87 18.98 26.09
CA GLU A 137 -18.10 20.42 25.85
C GLU A 137 -16.89 21.09 25.19
N LEU A 138 -15.66 20.67 25.54
CA LEU A 138 -14.43 21.20 24.96
C LEU A 138 -14.27 20.80 23.48
N ALA A 139 -14.66 19.56 23.13
CA ALA A 139 -14.69 19.11 21.74
C ALA A 139 -15.76 19.83 20.92
N ALA A 140 -16.93 20.10 21.51
CA ALA A 140 -17.98 20.89 20.88
C ALA A 140 -17.53 22.33 20.61
N GLU A 141 -16.89 22.99 21.59
CA GLU A 141 -16.30 24.31 21.43
C GLU A 141 -15.23 24.36 20.33
N CYS A 142 -14.35 23.37 20.26
CA CYS A 142 -13.34 23.27 19.20
C CYS A 142 -13.97 23.09 17.81
N GLN A 143 -15.09 22.37 17.71
CA GLN A 143 -15.82 22.20 16.45
C GLN A 143 -16.50 23.51 16.02
N VAL A 144 -17.13 24.22 16.96
CA VAL A 144 -17.73 25.54 16.72
C VAL A 144 -16.66 26.55 16.30
N ALA A 145 -15.50 26.57 16.97
CA ALA A 145 -14.39 27.46 16.62
C ALA A 145 -13.90 27.22 15.18
N ARG A 146 -13.68 25.95 14.80
CA ARG A 146 -13.28 25.58 13.43
C ARG A 146 -14.34 25.95 12.39
N LEU A 147 -15.61 25.79 12.73
CA LEU A 147 -16.71 26.19 11.85
C LEU A 147 -16.74 27.71 11.69
N MET A 148 -16.54 28.47 12.78
CA MET A 148 -16.48 29.93 12.74
C MET A 148 -15.26 30.44 11.99
N ASP A 149 -14.10 29.80 12.11
CA ASP A 149 -12.91 30.12 11.34
C ASP A 149 -13.13 29.89 9.84
N ALA A 150 -13.72 28.75 9.47
CA ALA A 150 -14.07 28.46 8.09
C ALA A 150 -15.13 29.42 7.55
N TRP A 151 -16.14 29.77 8.36
CA TRP A 151 -17.14 30.79 8.04
C TRP A 151 -16.48 32.14 7.79
N ASN A 152 -15.54 32.55 8.65
CA ASN A 152 -14.82 33.82 8.55
C ASN A 152 -13.79 33.86 7.41
N ALA A 153 -13.31 32.70 6.93
CA ALA A 153 -12.45 32.62 5.76
C ALA A 153 -13.24 32.65 4.44
N ALA A 154 -14.52 32.26 4.45
CA ALA A 154 -15.36 32.28 3.26
C ALA A 154 -15.72 33.72 2.83
N GLY A 155 -15.85 33.95 1.52
CA GLY A 155 -16.29 35.23 0.97
C GLY A 155 -17.77 35.53 1.28
N PRO A 156 -18.20 36.80 1.19
CA PRO A 156 -19.57 37.22 1.53
C PRO A 156 -20.65 36.52 0.68
N ASP A 157 -20.36 36.22 -0.59
CA ASP A 157 -21.28 35.52 -1.49
C ASP A 157 -21.49 34.06 -1.03
N THR A 158 -20.40 33.36 -0.68
CA THR A 158 -20.44 31.98 -0.17
C THR A 158 -21.16 31.88 1.17
N ARG A 159 -20.99 32.87 2.06
CA ARG A 159 -21.75 32.93 3.32
C ARG A 159 -23.24 33.14 3.05
N SER A 160 -23.59 34.01 2.10
CA SER A 160 -24.98 34.32 1.76
C SER A 160 -25.70 33.12 1.13
N GLU A 161 -25.04 32.39 0.23
CA GLU A 161 -25.56 31.14 -0.34
C GLU A 161 -25.77 30.06 0.72
N PHE A 162 -24.83 29.92 1.66
CA PHE A 162 -24.95 28.97 2.76
C PHE A 162 -26.09 29.33 3.72
N SER A 163 -26.27 30.61 4.06
CA SER A 163 -27.42 31.08 4.86
C SER A 163 -28.75 30.84 4.16
N PHE A 164 -28.80 31.01 2.83
CA PHE A 164 -30.00 30.74 2.02
C PHE A 164 -30.35 29.24 1.97
N LEU A 165 -29.35 28.37 1.87
CA LEU A 165 -29.51 26.91 1.90
C LEU A 165 -29.85 26.37 3.31
N GLY A 166 -29.29 26.98 4.37
CA GLY A 166 -29.50 26.56 5.76
C GLY A 166 -30.86 26.94 6.35
N LEU A 167 -31.56 27.93 5.79
CA LEU A 167 -32.90 28.39 6.22
C LEU A 167 -34.03 27.87 5.33
N GLY A 168 -33.74 26.99 4.37
CA GLY A 168 -34.68 26.46 3.37
C GLY A 168 -35.68 25.40 3.85
N LEU A 169 -36.08 25.41 5.12
CA LEU A 169 -37.29 24.71 5.58
C LEU A 169 -38.27 25.75 6.14
N GLY A 170 -38.99 26.39 5.23
CA GLY A 170 -40.20 27.14 5.56
C GLY A 170 -40.24 28.57 5.06
N ASN A 171 -40.42 28.78 3.76
CA ASN A 171 -41.41 29.78 3.34
C ASN A 171 -41.86 29.56 1.90
N ASP A 172 -42.86 28.69 1.77
CA ASP A 172 -43.58 28.44 0.54
C ASP A 172 -44.68 29.49 0.38
N HIS A 173 -44.35 30.71 -0.03
CA HIS A 173 -45.34 31.70 -0.47
C HIS A 173 -44.93 32.34 -1.80
N ARG A 174 -45.31 31.64 -2.88
CA ARG A 174 -45.67 32.27 -4.14
C ARG A 174 -46.79 33.30 -3.92
N SER A 175 -46.44 34.57 -3.94
CA SER A 175 -47.35 35.67 -4.24
C SER A 175 -46.64 36.55 -5.27
N ARG A 176 -46.81 36.27 -6.57
CA ARG A 176 -47.60 37.12 -7.48
C ARG A 176 -47.64 38.57 -7.03
N LEU A 177 -46.97 39.47 -7.76
CA LEU A 177 -47.58 40.73 -8.19
C LEU A 177 -47.04 41.17 -9.56
N PRO A 178 -47.86 41.87 -10.35
CA PRO A 178 -47.59 42.24 -11.75
C PRO A 178 -46.89 43.59 -11.87
N HIS A 179 -46.21 43.82 -12.99
CA HIS A 179 -46.37 45.01 -13.83
C HIS A 179 -45.79 44.74 -15.22
#